data_AF-A0A7S3B029-F1
#
_entry.id   AF-A0A7S3B029-F1
#
_cell.length_a   1.000
_cell.length_b   1.000
_cell.length_c   1.000
_cell.angle_alpha   90.00
_cell.angle_beta   90.00
_cell.angle_gamma   90.00
#
_symmetry.space_group_name_H-M   'P 1'
#
loop_
_entity.id
_entity.type
_entity.pdbx_description
1 polymer ?
#
loop_
_entity_poly.entity_id
_entity_poly.type
_entity_poly.pdbx_seq_one_letter_code
_entity_poly.pdbx_strand_id
1 'polypeptide(L)'
;MTSGMSCWRGGTCTRVGREAATQRGATACAPAHCSLRLVIACVAWRSIVGDKYHGETWDVDAMKRLELDAGAKANLEWAEFDAVVKVCQHVRSGVDRKVFVDCVINQCSHMQNLRTDIYAMALQAQNAPSAKKREALLRRGEGYLERYIYLLLFNEYCCEVHDIRSSLYMAGHKAGSFKDWIEEQSQAGLQLYQLLDGLDLTNGGGSRWRLE
;
A
#
# COMPACT_ATOMS: atom_id res chain seq x y z
N MET A 1 -34.46 -2.05 18.43
CA MET A 1 -33.23 -2.54 17.78
C MET A 1 -32.18 -1.46 17.94
N THR A 2 -31.21 -1.72 18.82
CA THR A 2 -30.22 -0.78 19.34
C THR A 2 -29.11 -0.54 18.31
N SER A 3 -29.01 0.69 17.82
CA SER A 3 -27.86 1.18 17.04
C SER A 3 -26.77 1.64 18.01
N GLY A 4 -25.65 0.92 18.04
CA GLY A 4 -24.45 1.27 18.80
C GLY A 4 -23.47 2.02 17.92
N MET A 5 -23.59 3.34 17.87
CA MET A 5 -22.52 4.22 17.39
C MET A 5 -21.52 4.43 18.54
N SER A 6 -20.29 3.93 18.42
CA SER A 6 -19.21 4.24 19.37
C SER A 6 -18.35 5.38 18.86
N CYS A 7 -18.31 6.41 19.68
CA CYS A 7 -17.67 7.71 19.50
C CYS A 7 -16.18 7.64 19.15
N TRP A 8 -15.80 8.40 18.12
CA TRP A 8 -14.50 9.05 18.05
C TRP A 8 -14.31 9.96 19.28
N ARG A 9 -13.26 9.72 20.07
CA ARG A 9 -12.94 10.52 21.26
C ARG A 9 -12.54 11.94 20.86
N GLY A 10 -13.38 12.90 21.21
CA GLY A 10 -13.03 14.31 21.29
C GLY A 10 -12.31 14.64 22.61
N GLY A 11 -11.29 15.49 22.51
CA GLY A 11 -10.69 16.25 23.61
C GLY A 11 -11.00 17.73 23.41
N THR A 12 -11.57 18.34 24.44
CA THR A 12 -12.30 19.61 24.52
C THR A 12 -11.59 20.89 24.07
N CYS A 13 -12.37 21.73 23.39
CA CYS A 13 -12.16 23.16 23.16
C CYS A 13 -12.59 23.96 24.41
N THR A 14 -11.74 24.88 24.89
CA THR A 14 -12.15 26.00 25.75
C THR A 14 -11.58 27.32 25.21
N ARG A 15 -12.40 28.35 25.39
CA ARG A 15 -12.50 29.63 24.68
C ARG A 15 -11.65 30.73 25.34
N VAL A 16 -11.19 31.71 24.56
CA VAL A 16 -11.16 33.19 24.78
C VAL A 16 -9.89 33.82 24.17
N GLY A 17 -10.07 34.88 23.35
CA GLY A 17 -9.03 35.88 23.09
C GLY A 17 -8.91 36.34 21.64
N ARG A 18 -9.35 37.57 21.35
CA ARG A 18 -9.23 38.27 20.08
C ARG A 18 -7.77 38.60 19.70
N GLU A 19 -7.59 38.82 18.39
CA GLU A 19 -6.60 39.68 17.73
C GLU A 19 -5.12 39.29 17.82
N ALA A 20 -4.58 38.80 16.71
CA ALA A 20 -3.56 39.52 15.93
C ALA A 20 -3.08 38.63 14.78
N ALA A 21 -3.14 39.16 13.56
CA ALA A 21 -2.51 38.59 12.39
C ALA A 21 -1.00 38.43 12.66
N THR A 22 -0.51 37.19 12.70
CA THR A 22 0.91 36.87 12.64
C THR A 22 1.05 35.51 11.99
N GLN A 23 1.81 35.51 10.89
CA GLN A 23 2.17 34.36 10.07
C GLN A 23 2.41 33.10 10.92
N ARG A 24 1.66 32.02 10.67
CA ARG A 24 1.97 30.70 11.22
C ARG A 24 1.77 29.62 10.17
N GLY A 25 2.90 29.03 9.79
CA GLY A 25 3.04 27.59 9.59
C GLY A 25 2.31 27.00 8.41
N ALA A 26 2.97 26.99 7.25
CA ALA A 26 2.84 25.84 6.36
C ALA A 26 3.10 24.59 7.23
N THR A 27 2.05 23.82 7.50
CA THR A 27 2.20 22.49 8.09
C THR A 27 3.07 21.70 7.13
N ALA A 28 4.34 21.51 7.48
CA ALA A 28 5.22 20.61 6.76
C ALA A 28 4.53 19.26 6.73
N CYS A 29 3.95 18.91 5.58
CA CYS A 29 3.23 17.68 5.40
C CYS A 29 4.24 16.58 5.72
N ALA A 30 3.96 15.78 6.76
CA ALA A 30 4.94 14.82 7.26
C ALA A 30 5.44 13.97 6.08
N PRO A 31 6.75 13.69 5.97
CA PRO A 31 7.35 13.17 4.74
C PRO A 31 6.59 11.99 4.12
N ALA A 32 6.05 11.10 4.96
CA ALA A 32 5.23 9.95 4.55
C ALA A 32 3.93 10.29 3.78
N HIS A 33 3.27 11.42 4.08
CA HIS A 33 2.08 11.87 3.37
C HIS A 33 2.42 12.47 1.99
N CYS A 34 3.59 13.08 1.84
CA CYS A 34 4.07 13.55 0.54
C CYS A 34 4.46 12.38 -0.36
N SER A 35 5.15 11.37 0.18
CA SER A 35 5.64 10.21 -0.58
C SER A 35 4.50 9.41 -1.21
N LEU A 36 3.45 9.14 -0.43
CA LEU A 36 2.31 8.36 -0.93
C LEU A 36 1.53 9.09 -2.04
N ARG A 37 1.40 10.42 -1.95
CA ARG A 37 0.73 11.23 -2.98
C ARG A 37 1.47 11.20 -4.31
N LEU A 38 2.80 11.26 -4.28
CA LEU A 38 3.61 11.19 -5.51
C LEU A 38 3.51 9.81 -6.15
N VAL A 39 3.61 8.73 -5.36
CA VAL A 39 3.49 7.36 -5.88
C VAL A 39 2.10 7.13 -6.50
N ILE A 40 1.03 7.58 -5.84
CA ILE A 40 -0.34 7.51 -6.40
C ILE A 40 -0.44 8.29 -7.72
N ALA A 41 0.13 9.49 -7.79
CA ALA A 41 0.12 10.30 -9.01
C ALA A 41 0.88 9.60 -10.15
N CYS A 42 2.04 9.00 -9.88
CA CYS A 42 2.82 8.23 -10.84
C CYS A 42 2.08 6.97 -11.33
N VAL A 43 1.43 6.24 -10.42
CA VAL A 43 0.59 5.08 -10.75
C VAL A 43 -0.57 5.52 -11.65
N ALA A 44 -1.33 6.54 -11.26
CA ALA A 44 -2.46 7.04 -12.04
C ALA A 44 -2.03 7.56 -13.42
N TRP A 45 -0.98 8.38 -13.47
CA TRP A 45 -0.46 8.93 -14.73
C TRP A 45 -0.06 7.82 -15.70
N ARG A 46 0.67 6.82 -15.24
CA ARG A 46 1.19 5.76 -16.10
C ARG A 46 0.09 4.77 -16.50
N SER A 47 -0.84 4.45 -15.61
CA SER A 47 -2.00 3.60 -15.92
C SER A 47 -2.95 4.23 -16.94
N ILE A 48 -3.06 5.57 -16.98
CA ILE A 48 -4.01 6.27 -17.86
C ILE A 48 -3.35 6.77 -19.15
N VAL A 49 -2.13 7.28 -19.08
CA VAL A 49 -1.48 8.04 -20.16
C VAL A 49 -0.21 7.34 -20.71
N GLY A 50 0.22 6.25 -20.07
CA GLY A 50 1.60 5.73 -20.16
C GLY A 50 2.15 5.43 -21.54
N ASP A 51 1.35 4.91 -22.48
CA ASP A 51 1.86 4.52 -23.80
C ASP A 51 2.15 5.74 -24.71
N LYS A 52 1.63 6.93 -24.38
CA LYS A 52 1.77 8.11 -25.25
C LYS A 52 3.00 8.98 -24.94
N TYR A 53 3.61 8.86 -23.77
CA TYR A 53 4.69 9.76 -23.30
C TYR A 53 5.96 9.00 -22.90
N HIS A 54 6.48 8.17 -23.81
CA HIS A 54 7.77 7.46 -23.71
C HIS A 54 8.97 8.42 -23.53
N GLY A 55 9.22 8.90 -22.30
CA GLY A 55 10.31 9.83 -21.99
C GLY A 55 11.43 9.28 -21.11
N GLU A 56 11.13 8.34 -20.20
CA GLU A 56 12.13 7.61 -19.42
C GLU A 56 11.65 6.16 -19.30
N THR A 57 12.45 5.24 -19.82
CA THR A 57 12.18 3.81 -19.80
C THR A 57 12.27 3.35 -18.34
N TRP A 58 11.15 3.39 -17.62
CA TRP A 58 11.04 2.67 -16.36
C TRP A 58 11.28 1.20 -16.70
N ASP A 59 12.44 0.69 -16.28
CA ASP A 59 12.85 -0.68 -16.54
C ASP A 59 12.04 -1.60 -15.61
N VAL A 60 10.79 -1.80 -16.00
CA VAL A 60 9.86 -2.73 -15.35
C VAL A 60 10.35 -4.17 -15.53
N ASP A 61 11.13 -4.44 -16.57
CA ASP A 61 11.67 -5.77 -16.86
C ASP A 61 12.81 -6.15 -15.90
N ALA A 62 13.52 -5.16 -15.35
CA ALA A 62 14.48 -5.37 -14.27
C ALA A 62 13.84 -5.71 -12.90
N MET A 63 12.52 -5.59 -12.76
CA MET A 63 11.85 -5.90 -11.50
C MET A 63 11.57 -7.39 -11.35
N LYS A 64 11.91 -7.95 -10.18
CA LYS A 64 11.64 -9.35 -9.86
C LYS A 64 10.14 -9.64 -9.89
N ARG A 65 9.75 -10.61 -10.71
CA ARG A 65 8.40 -11.16 -10.75
C ARG A 65 8.18 -12.07 -9.54
N LEU A 66 7.01 -11.93 -8.90
CA LEU A 66 6.61 -12.80 -7.80
C LEU A 66 6.23 -14.19 -8.33
N GLU A 67 6.81 -15.22 -7.74
CA GLU A 67 6.45 -16.62 -7.95
C GLU A 67 5.33 -17.00 -6.96
N LEU A 68 4.22 -17.56 -7.47
CA LEU A 68 3.01 -17.85 -6.69
C LEU A 68 2.85 -19.35 -6.34
N ASP A 69 3.88 -20.16 -6.55
CA ASP A 69 3.87 -21.59 -6.26
C ASP A 69 3.97 -21.87 -4.75
N ALA A 70 3.34 -22.96 -4.30
CA ALA A 70 3.25 -23.30 -2.88
C ALA A 70 4.61 -23.63 -2.22
N GLY A 71 5.67 -23.80 -3.02
CA GLY A 71 7.02 -24.17 -2.59
C GLY A 71 8.04 -23.02 -2.58
N ALA A 72 7.74 -21.87 -3.19
CA ALA A 72 8.68 -20.76 -3.25
C ALA A 72 9.04 -20.23 -1.85
N LYS A 73 10.35 -20.10 -1.60
CA LYS A 73 10.87 -19.39 -0.44
C LYS A 73 10.77 -17.91 -0.74
N ALA A 74 9.84 -17.26 -0.08
CA ALA A 74 9.60 -15.86 -0.32
C ALA A 74 10.72 -14.98 0.27
N ASN A 75 11.06 -13.94 -0.50
CA ASN A 75 12.18 -13.06 -0.24
C ASN A 75 11.69 -11.69 0.23
N LEU A 76 11.91 -11.40 1.51
CA LEU A 76 11.44 -10.16 2.15
C LEU A 76 12.15 -8.90 1.60
N GLU A 77 13.35 -9.01 1.06
CA GLU A 77 14.05 -7.90 0.38
C GLU A 77 13.30 -7.47 -0.89
N TRP A 78 12.61 -8.43 -1.50
CA TRP A 78 11.76 -8.22 -2.69
C TRP A 78 10.29 -7.93 -2.35
N ALA A 79 10.02 -7.66 -1.07
CA ALA A 79 8.69 -7.38 -0.53
C ALA A 79 7.68 -8.52 -0.78
N GLU A 80 8.14 -9.76 -0.79
CA GLU A 80 7.32 -10.97 -0.95
C GLU A 80 6.69 -11.36 0.41
N PHE A 81 5.96 -10.43 1.02
CA PHE A 81 5.24 -10.67 2.27
C PHE A 81 3.99 -11.51 2.01
N ASP A 82 3.59 -12.37 2.96
CA ASP A 82 2.40 -13.23 2.83
C ASP A 82 1.14 -12.45 2.42
N ALA A 83 0.91 -11.28 3.01
CA ALA A 83 -0.22 -10.43 2.65
C ALA A 83 -0.14 -9.91 1.20
N VAL A 84 1.05 -9.58 0.71
CA VAL A 84 1.28 -9.15 -0.68
C VAL A 84 1.05 -10.31 -1.65
N VAL A 85 1.54 -11.51 -1.31
CA VAL A 85 1.31 -12.73 -2.09
C VAL A 85 -0.18 -13.02 -2.19
N LYS A 86 -0.91 -12.98 -1.07
CA LYS A 86 -2.38 -13.16 -1.04
C LYS A 86 -3.10 -12.15 -1.92
N VAL A 87 -2.75 -10.86 -1.85
CA VAL A 87 -3.34 -9.84 -2.75
C VAL A 87 -3.06 -10.19 -4.21
N CYS A 88 -1.82 -10.55 -4.55
CA CYS A 88 -1.44 -10.89 -5.91
C CYS A 88 -2.15 -12.13 -6.46
N GLN A 89 -2.54 -13.07 -5.60
CA GLN A 89 -3.29 -14.28 -5.99
C GLN A 89 -4.77 -14.02 -6.29
N HIS A 90 -5.38 -13.02 -5.65
CA HIS A 90 -6.80 -12.72 -5.80
C HIS A 90 -7.07 -11.69 -6.90
N VAL A 91 -6.12 -10.78 -7.13
CA VAL A 91 -6.22 -9.76 -8.16
C VAL A 91 -5.89 -10.35 -9.54
N ARG A 92 -6.71 -10.06 -10.56
CA ARG A 92 -6.62 -10.67 -11.90
C ARG A 92 -5.22 -10.55 -12.51
N SER A 93 -4.57 -9.39 -12.38
CA SER A 93 -3.22 -9.14 -12.90
C SER A 93 -2.19 -8.93 -11.78
N GLY A 94 -2.40 -9.52 -10.61
CA GLY A 94 -1.72 -9.15 -9.36
C GLY A 94 -0.19 -9.12 -9.43
N VAL A 95 0.43 -10.09 -10.10
CA VAL A 95 1.89 -10.14 -10.28
C VAL A 95 2.39 -8.97 -11.14
N ASP A 96 1.68 -8.62 -12.21
CA ASP A 96 2.05 -7.50 -13.09
C ASP A 96 1.87 -6.16 -12.36
N ARG A 97 0.80 -6.04 -11.54
CA ARG A 97 0.58 -4.87 -10.68
C ARG A 97 1.70 -4.72 -9.65
N LYS A 98 2.18 -5.83 -9.09
CA LYS A 98 3.32 -5.82 -8.18
C LYS A 98 4.59 -5.32 -8.86
N VAL A 99 4.94 -5.90 -10.01
CA VAL A 99 6.11 -5.47 -10.81
C VAL A 99 6.04 -3.98 -11.10
N PHE A 100 4.88 -3.50 -11.53
CA PHE A 100 4.66 -2.11 -11.86
C PHE A 100 4.79 -1.19 -10.65
N VAL A 101 4.06 -1.47 -9.56
CA VAL A 101 4.09 -0.65 -8.34
C VAL A 101 5.48 -0.64 -7.70
N ASP A 102 6.19 -1.77 -7.72
CA ASP A 102 7.55 -1.85 -7.22
C ASP A 102 8.51 -0.94 -8.00
N CYS A 103 8.36 -0.90 -9.33
CA CYS A 103 9.11 0.00 -10.19
C CYS A 103 8.82 1.47 -9.81
N VAL A 104 7.55 1.83 -9.61
CA VAL A 104 7.16 3.20 -9.20
C VAL A 104 7.75 3.55 -7.83
N ILE A 105 7.69 2.62 -6.86
CA ILE A 105 8.27 2.83 -5.53
C ILE A 105 9.78 3.07 -5.62
N ASN A 106 10.47 2.34 -6.50
CA ASN A 106 11.91 2.55 -6.73
C ASN A 106 12.20 3.90 -7.38
N GLN A 107 11.38 4.34 -8.35
CA GLN A 107 11.53 5.65 -8.97
C GLN A 107 11.26 6.80 -7.99
N CYS A 108 10.38 6.60 -7.01
CA CYS A 108 10.08 7.56 -5.95
C CYS A 108 10.94 7.39 -4.68
N SER A 109 12.00 6.59 -4.73
CA SER A 109 12.78 6.18 -3.55
C SER A 109 13.48 7.32 -2.82
N HIS A 110 13.74 8.46 -3.46
CA HIS A 110 14.34 9.65 -2.82
C HIS A 110 13.49 10.17 -1.63
N MET A 111 12.17 9.97 -1.67
CA MET A 111 11.29 10.38 -0.59
C MET A 111 11.13 9.28 0.46
N GLN A 112 10.66 8.11 0.02
CA GLN A 112 10.48 6.93 0.86
C GLN A 112 10.30 5.71 -0.03
N ASN A 113 11.08 4.66 0.21
CA ASN A 113 10.89 3.37 -0.44
C ASN A 113 10.24 2.40 0.56
N LEU A 114 8.94 2.15 0.38
CA LEU A 114 8.16 1.31 1.30
C LEU A 114 8.74 -0.11 1.40
N ARG A 115 9.28 -0.67 0.31
CA ARG A 115 9.81 -2.04 0.32
C ARG A 115 11.02 -2.16 1.23
N THR A 116 12.00 -1.27 1.06
CA THR A 116 13.21 -1.28 1.89
C THR A 116 12.89 -0.91 3.34
N ASP A 117 11.92 -0.02 3.57
CA ASP A 117 11.50 0.37 4.91
C ASP A 117 10.81 -0.77 5.66
N ILE A 118 9.88 -1.50 5.04
CA ILE A 118 9.22 -2.65 5.67
C ILE A 118 10.28 -3.71 6.03
N TYR A 119 11.18 -4.02 5.10
CA TYR A 119 12.28 -4.96 5.35
C TYR A 119 13.18 -4.51 6.51
N ALA A 120 13.57 -3.24 6.53
CA ALA A 120 14.38 -2.68 7.60
C ALA A 120 13.66 -2.73 8.97
N MET A 121 12.35 -2.45 9.02
CA MET A 121 11.55 -2.58 10.25
C MET A 121 11.51 -4.04 10.75
N ALA A 122 11.32 -5.00 9.84
CA ALA A 122 11.32 -6.42 10.19
C ALA A 122 12.69 -6.89 10.73
N LEU A 123 13.79 -6.47 10.10
CA LEU A 123 15.15 -6.79 10.55
C LEU A 123 15.49 -6.13 11.90
N GLN A 124 15.11 -4.87 12.09
CA GLN A 124 15.33 -4.17 13.36
C GLN A 124 14.49 -4.76 14.48
N ALA A 125 13.27 -5.23 14.19
CA ALA A 125 12.39 -5.86 15.18
C ALA A 125 12.97 -7.20 15.68
N GLN A 126 13.63 -7.97 14.81
CA GLN A 126 14.32 -9.21 15.20
C GLN A 126 15.47 -8.95 16.18
N ASN A 127 16.20 -7.87 15.98
CA ASN A 127 17.35 -7.48 16.81
C ASN A 127 16.99 -6.48 17.92
N ALA A 128 15.70 -6.29 18.22
CA ALA A 128 15.27 -5.25 19.14
C ALA A 128 15.65 -5.61 20.60
N PRO A 129 16.27 -4.68 21.36
CA PRO A 129 16.72 -4.92 22.73
C PRO A 129 15.59 -5.02 23.75
N SER A 130 14.34 -4.71 23.36
CA SER A 130 13.18 -4.80 24.25
C SER A 130 11.92 -5.14 23.47
N ALA A 131 10.99 -5.83 24.14
CA ALA A 131 9.68 -6.16 23.59
C ALA A 131 8.91 -4.91 23.13
N LYS A 132 9.00 -3.81 23.89
CA LYS A 132 8.37 -2.54 23.55
C LYS A 132 8.91 -1.95 22.24
N LYS A 133 10.23 -1.98 22.04
CA LYS A 133 10.85 -1.50 20.79
C LYS A 133 10.52 -2.41 19.61
N ARG A 134 10.54 -3.73 19.82
CA ARG A 134 10.10 -4.72 18.83
C ARG A 134 8.68 -4.42 18.34
N GLU A 135 7.74 -4.29 19.27
CA GLU A 135 6.32 -4.05 18.96
C GLU A 135 6.10 -2.70 18.25
N ALA A 136 6.85 -1.66 18.62
CA ALA A 136 6.79 -0.37 17.92
C ALA A 136 7.30 -0.44 16.47
N LEU A 137 8.36 -1.21 16.22
CA LEU A 137 8.91 -1.42 14.88
C LEU A 137 7.95 -2.24 14.01
N LEU A 138 7.37 -3.31 14.57
CA LEU A 138 6.40 -4.15 13.86
C LEU A 138 5.17 -3.34 13.46
N ARG A 139 4.54 -2.61 14.39
CA ARG A 139 3.41 -1.73 14.08
C ARG A 139 3.72 -0.71 12.99
N ARG A 140 4.94 -0.18 12.98
CA ARG A 140 5.36 0.78 11.95
C ARG A 140 5.52 0.10 10.59
N GLY A 141 6.12 -1.09 10.56
CA GLY A 141 6.24 -1.88 9.34
C GLY A 141 4.89 -2.35 8.79
N GLU A 142 3.96 -2.77 9.66
CA GLU A 142 2.59 -3.14 9.29
C GLU A 142 1.86 -1.96 8.64
N GLY A 143 1.99 -0.75 9.19
CA GLY A 143 1.42 0.45 8.57
C GLY A 143 2.06 0.83 7.23
N TYR A 144 3.31 0.42 6.96
CA TYR A 144 3.92 0.56 5.63
C TYR A 144 3.46 -0.54 4.66
N LEU A 145 3.29 -1.76 5.15
CA LEU A 145 2.77 -2.89 4.39
C LEU A 145 1.32 -2.64 3.95
N GLU A 146 0.48 -2.12 4.84
CA GLU A 146 -0.89 -1.70 4.52
C GLU A 146 -0.91 -0.69 3.35
N ARG A 147 -0.05 0.36 3.41
CA ARG A 147 0.05 1.34 2.32
C ARG A 147 0.50 0.71 1.01
N TYR A 148 1.45 -0.22 1.06
CA TYR A 148 1.92 -0.94 -0.12
C TYR A 148 0.79 -1.78 -0.74
N ILE A 149 -0.01 -2.48 0.07
CA ILE A 149 -1.19 -3.22 -0.38
C ILE A 149 -2.20 -2.30 -1.06
N TYR A 150 -2.50 -1.13 -0.47
CA TYR A 150 -3.41 -0.16 -1.10
C TYR A 150 -2.87 0.37 -2.44
N LEU A 151 -1.55 0.52 -2.60
CA LEU A 151 -0.98 0.91 -3.89
C LEU A 151 -1.16 -0.16 -4.97
N LEU A 152 -1.02 -1.43 -4.63
CA LEU A 152 -1.28 -2.56 -5.54
C LEU A 152 -2.73 -2.58 -5.99
N LEU A 153 -3.66 -2.48 -5.03
CA LEU A 153 -5.09 -2.48 -5.28
C LEU A 153 -5.52 -1.26 -6.08
N PHE A 154 -4.97 -0.08 -5.77
CA PHE A 154 -5.26 1.13 -6.51
C PHE A 154 -4.76 1.05 -7.95
N ASN A 155 -3.59 0.44 -8.20
CA ASN A 155 -3.10 0.22 -9.56
C ASN A 155 -4.01 -0.72 -10.36
N GLU A 156 -4.48 -1.81 -9.77
CA GLU A 156 -5.48 -2.67 -10.43
C GLU A 156 -6.76 -1.89 -10.73
N TYR A 157 -7.30 -1.15 -9.75
CA TYR A 157 -8.49 -0.32 -9.95
C TYR A 157 -8.33 0.68 -11.10
N CYS A 158 -7.18 1.38 -11.18
CA CYS A 158 -6.89 2.28 -12.30
C CYS A 158 -6.90 1.53 -13.64
N CYS A 159 -6.27 0.36 -13.71
CA CYS A 159 -6.19 -0.41 -14.95
C CYS A 159 -7.50 -1.10 -15.33
N GLU A 160 -8.32 -1.49 -14.36
CA GLU A 160 -9.60 -2.16 -14.62
C GLU A 160 -10.69 -1.14 -14.96
N VAL A 161 -10.74 -0.01 -14.25
CA VAL A 161 -11.85 0.95 -14.35
C VAL A 161 -11.53 2.14 -15.28
N HIS A 162 -10.27 2.57 -15.37
CA HIS A 162 -9.89 3.82 -16.04
C HIS A 162 -8.99 3.65 -17.27
N ASP A 163 -8.39 2.47 -17.49
CA ASP A 163 -7.66 2.21 -18.73
C ASP A 163 -8.66 2.09 -19.87
N ILE A 164 -8.46 2.92 -20.91
CA ILE A 164 -9.27 2.88 -22.11
C ILE A 164 -9.26 1.50 -22.79
N ARG A 165 -8.22 0.69 -22.58
CA ARG A 165 -8.12 -0.67 -23.15
C ARG A 165 -8.82 -1.73 -22.31
N SER A 166 -9.29 -1.39 -21.11
CA SER A 166 -9.97 -2.35 -20.24
C SER A 166 -11.34 -2.75 -20.80
N SER A 167 -11.75 -3.99 -20.53
CA SER A 167 -13.07 -4.48 -20.92
C SER A 167 -14.22 -3.71 -20.24
N LEU A 168 -14.03 -3.26 -18.99
CA LEU A 168 -15.06 -2.51 -18.27
C LEU A 168 -15.23 -1.11 -18.86
N TYR A 169 -14.13 -0.43 -19.19
CA TYR A 169 -14.18 0.88 -19.83
C TYR A 169 -14.87 0.78 -21.19
N MET A 170 -14.50 -0.21 -22.00
CA MET A 170 -15.09 -0.45 -23.33
C MET A 170 -16.57 -0.87 -23.28
N ALA A 171 -17.02 -1.51 -22.21
CA ALA A 171 -18.42 -1.82 -21.96
C ALA A 171 -19.26 -0.60 -21.52
N GLY A 172 -18.65 0.58 -21.40
CA GLY A 172 -19.33 1.80 -20.94
C GLY A 172 -19.71 1.74 -19.46
N HIS A 173 -19.06 0.89 -18.67
CA HIS A 173 -19.33 0.78 -17.24
C HIS A 173 -19.03 2.12 -16.56
N LYS A 174 -19.96 2.61 -15.74
CA LYS A 174 -19.73 3.85 -14.99
C LYS A 174 -18.67 3.58 -13.93
N ALA A 175 -17.56 4.29 -13.99
CA ALA A 175 -16.52 4.21 -12.96
C ALA A 175 -17.10 4.54 -11.58
N GLY A 176 -17.16 3.55 -10.70
CA GLY A 176 -17.41 3.74 -9.27
C GLY A 176 -16.21 4.39 -8.58
N SER A 177 -16.33 4.73 -7.30
CA SER A 177 -15.16 5.17 -6.53
C SER A 177 -14.24 3.98 -6.21
N PHE A 178 -12.98 4.25 -5.83
CA PHE A 178 -12.08 3.19 -5.36
C PHE A 178 -12.66 2.42 -4.16
N LYS A 179 -13.42 3.11 -3.29
CA LYS A 179 -14.12 2.47 -2.17
C LYS A 179 -15.15 1.45 -2.67
N ASP A 180 -15.98 1.84 -3.64
CA ASP A 180 -17.02 0.96 -4.18
C ASP A 180 -16.38 -0.27 -4.84
N TRP A 181 -15.30 -0.06 -5.61
CA TRP A 181 -14.54 -1.16 -6.21
C TRP A 181 -13.95 -2.12 -5.16
N ILE A 182 -13.37 -1.62 -4.06
CA ILE A 182 -12.85 -2.46 -2.98
C ILE A 182 -13.96 -3.29 -2.31
N GLU A 183 -15.15 -2.71 -2.13
CA GLU A 183 -16.31 -3.42 -1.58
C GLU A 183 -16.78 -4.53 -2.53
N GLU A 184 -16.74 -4.30 -3.84
CA GLU A 184 -17.02 -5.32 -4.87
C GLU A 184 -15.98 -6.44 -4.85
N GLN A 185 -14.68 -6.11 -4.79
CA GLN A 185 -13.61 -7.12 -4.66
C GLN A 185 -13.76 -7.95 -3.37
N SER A 186 -14.25 -7.33 -2.30
CA SER A 186 -14.53 -8.01 -1.03
C SER A 186 -15.63 -9.05 -1.15
N GLN A 187 -16.66 -8.76 -1.94
CA GLN A 187 -17.72 -9.72 -2.25
C GLN A 187 -17.24 -10.81 -3.22
N ALA A 188 -16.30 -10.49 -4.11
CA ALA A 188 -15.70 -11.40 -5.07
C ALA A 188 -14.71 -12.41 -4.45
N GLY A 189 -14.41 -12.29 -3.15
CA GLY A 189 -13.62 -13.26 -2.39
C GLY A 189 -12.31 -12.72 -1.82
N LEU A 190 -11.87 -11.52 -2.21
CA LEU A 190 -10.74 -10.86 -1.57
C LEU A 190 -11.22 -10.25 -0.25
N GLN A 191 -11.19 -10.98 0.87
CA GLN A 191 -11.57 -10.44 2.18
C GLN A 191 -10.51 -9.42 2.70
N LEU A 192 -10.39 -8.29 2.01
CA LEU A 192 -9.32 -7.32 2.19
C LEU A 192 -9.27 -6.79 3.61
N TYR A 193 -10.41 -6.39 4.19
CA TYR A 193 -10.43 -5.87 5.55
C TYR A 193 -9.92 -6.90 6.57
N GLN A 194 -10.26 -8.17 6.40
CA GLN A 194 -9.72 -9.24 7.25
C GLN A 194 -8.23 -9.48 7.03
N LEU A 195 -7.76 -9.37 5.77
CA LEU A 195 -6.35 -9.44 5.44
C LEU A 195 -5.56 -8.28 6.10
N LEU A 196 -6.12 -7.07 6.06
CA LEU A 196 -5.54 -5.86 6.64
C LEU A 196 -5.54 -5.92 8.17
N ASP A 197 -6.64 -6.37 8.78
CA ASP A 197 -6.76 -6.58 10.22
C ASP A 197 -5.82 -7.69 10.74
N GLY A 198 -5.47 -8.63 9.86
CA GLY A 198 -4.53 -9.73 10.12
C GLY A 198 -3.10 -9.47 9.65
N LEU A 199 -2.73 -8.23 9.31
CA LEU A 199 -1.35 -7.90 8.95
C LEU A 199 -0.44 -8.16 10.14
N ASP A 200 0.45 -9.11 9.96
CA ASP A 200 1.43 -9.46 10.97
C ASP A 200 2.75 -9.72 10.27
N LEU A 201 3.73 -8.86 10.53
CA LEU A 201 5.09 -9.04 10.03
C LEU A 201 5.83 -10.22 10.70
N THR A 202 5.20 -10.86 11.70
CA THR A 202 5.73 -11.97 12.49
C THR A 202 5.02 -13.30 12.25
N ASN A 203 3.75 -13.33 11.81
CA ASN A 203 3.01 -14.58 11.53
C ASN A 203 3.31 -15.12 10.13
N GLY A 204 4.43 -15.81 10.03
CA GLY A 204 4.38 -17.16 9.49
C GLY A 204 4.42 -18.10 10.69
N GLY A 205 3.28 -18.69 11.05
CA GLY A 205 3.26 -19.79 12.01
C GLY A 205 4.25 -20.86 11.57
N GLY A 206 5.36 -21.01 12.28
CA GLY A 206 6.44 -21.95 11.97
C GLY A 206 7.40 -21.45 10.89
N SER A 207 8.62 -21.09 11.34
CA SER A 207 9.90 -21.16 10.61
C SER A 207 10.09 -20.48 9.24
N ARG A 208 9.07 -19.91 8.59
CA ARG A 208 9.18 -19.48 7.17
C ARG A 208 9.86 -18.13 6.92
N TRP A 209 9.87 -17.22 7.90
CA TRP A 209 10.35 -15.83 7.71
C TRP A 209 11.52 -15.43 8.60
N ARG A 210 12.39 -16.39 8.94
CA ARG A 210 13.66 -16.04 9.59
C ARG A 210 14.60 -15.55 8.49
N LEU A 211 15.06 -14.30 8.61
CA LEU A 211 16.21 -13.86 7.82
C LEU A 211 17.38 -14.72 8.28
N GLU A 212 17.84 -15.62 7.41
CA GLU A 212 19.02 -16.46 7.66
C GLU A 212 20.28 -15.61 7.68
#